data_AF-A0A9K3N883-F1
#
_entry.id   AF-A0A9K3N883-F1
#
_cell.length_a   1.000
_cell.length_b   1.000
_cell.length_c   1.000
_cell.angle_alpha   90.00
_cell.angle_beta   90.00
_cell.angle_gamma   90.00
#
_symmetry.space_group_name_H-M   'P 1'
#
loop_
_entity.id
_entity.type
_entity.pdbx_description
1 polymer ?
#
loop_
_entity_poly.entity_id
_entity_poly.type
_entity_poly.pdbx_seq_one_letter_code
_entity_poly.pdbx_strand_id
1 'polypeptide(L)'
;MVFLYEDVCGLNTMLESKLKKAEATIADQAAIATTKSEHYEAKYKAMVEEHQAAIQKVTHEAQAKSDASQVQHEQDMASYQESLKNSVVISLLQARLKMAYEAMALGVECPSWNIKAWETKLKDLGGNPVEPPSKPTAKEPTKASEKVDDVGASKDTGGDAGDNAEGDAGRNAGEDAADEVMTEGGAAP
;
A
#
# COMPACT_ATOMS: atom_id res chain seq x y z
N MET A 1 -38.02 -38.78 -85.82
CA MET A 1 -38.54 -37.62 -85.06
C MET A 1 -39.00 -38.01 -83.65
N VAL A 2 -39.83 -39.06 -83.47
CA VAL A 2 -40.35 -39.45 -82.15
C VAL A 2 -39.26 -39.80 -81.12
N PHE A 3 -38.21 -40.52 -81.53
CA PHE A 3 -37.11 -40.92 -80.64
C PHE A 3 -36.33 -39.73 -80.04
N LEU A 4 -36.08 -38.69 -80.84
CA LEU A 4 -35.39 -37.48 -80.36
C LEU A 4 -36.24 -36.68 -79.36
N TYR A 5 -37.57 -36.76 -79.47
CA TYR A 5 -38.48 -36.07 -78.58
C TYR A 5 -38.53 -36.75 -77.20
N GLU A 6 -38.58 -38.08 -77.15
CA GLU A 6 -38.53 -38.84 -75.90
C GLU A 6 -37.21 -38.65 -75.16
N ASP A 7 -36.08 -38.68 -75.87
CA ASP A 7 -34.75 -38.43 -75.29
C ASP A 7 -34.65 -37.02 -74.67
N VAL A 8 -35.15 -36.00 -75.36
CA VAL A 8 -35.17 -34.62 -74.85
C VAL A 8 -36.08 -34.47 -73.63
N CYS A 9 -37.24 -35.15 -73.64
CA CYS A 9 -38.17 -35.12 -72.51
C CYS A 9 -37.56 -35.76 -71.25
N GLY A 10 -36.92 -36.93 -71.40
CA GLY A 10 -36.22 -37.60 -70.30
C GLY A 10 -35.05 -36.79 -69.74
N LEU A 11 -34.28 -36.14 -70.62
CA LEU A 11 -33.21 -35.23 -70.20
C LEU A 11 -33.77 -34.03 -69.41
N ASN A 12 -34.88 -33.43 -69.85
CA ASN A 12 -35.51 -32.31 -69.16
C ASN A 12 -35.98 -32.69 -67.76
N THR A 13 -36.67 -33.83 -67.61
CA THR A 13 -37.09 -34.32 -66.28
C THR A 13 -35.90 -34.59 -65.35
N MET A 14 -34.80 -35.15 -65.89
CA MET A 14 -33.58 -35.34 -65.11
C MET A 14 -33.01 -34.01 -64.63
N LEU A 15 -32.90 -33.01 -65.52
CA LEU A 15 -32.38 -31.69 -65.19
C LEU A 15 -33.24 -30.98 -64.15
N GLU A 16 -34.56 -31.02 -64.26
CA GLU A 16 -35.47 -30.46 -63.25
C GLU A 16 -35.29 -31.13 -61.88
N SER A 17 -35.09 -32.45 -61.83
CA SER A 17 -34.84 -33.15 -60.56
C SER A 17 -33.51 -32.73 -59.92
N LYS A 18 -32.46 -32.55 -60.74
CA LYS A 18 -31.15 -32.09 -60.31
C LYS A 18 -31.20 -30.64 -59.84
N LEU A 19 -31.93 -29.78 -60.56
CA LEU A 19 -32.16 -28.39 -60.19
C LEU A 19 -32.83 -28.31 -58.82
N LYS A 20 -33.95 -29.01 -58.61
CA LYS A 20 -34.65 -29.04 -57.32
C LYS A 20 -33.77 -29.53 -56.17
N LYS A 21 -32.95 -30.56 -56.42
CA LYS A 21 -32.01 -31.07 -55.41
C LYS A 21 -30.91 -30.05 -55.10
N ALA A 22 -30.39 -29.35 -56.11
CA ALA A 22 -29.40 -28.30 -55.93
C ALA A 22 -29.99 -27.12 -55.14
N GLU A 23 -31.20 -26.66 -55.47
CA GLU A 23 -31.92 -25.61 -54.76
C GLU A 23 -32.12 -25.95 -53.28
N ALA A 24 -32.58 -27.17 -52.98
CA ALA A 24 -32.73 -27.64 -51.60
C ALA A 24 -31.40 -27.69 -50.83
N THR A 25 -30.32 -28.11 -51.51
CA THR A 25 -28.98 -28.15 -50.91
C THR A 25 -28.45 -26.74 -50.63
N ILE A 26 -28.67 -25.79 -51.53
CA ILE A 26 -28.28 -24.39 -51.34
C ILE A 26 -29.05 -23.78 -50.17
N ALA A 27 -30.35 -24.05 -50.07
CA ALA A 27 -31.18 -23.58 -48.95
C ALA A 27 -30.69 -24.14 -47.60
N ASP A 28 -30.36 -25.43 -47.55
CA ASP A 28 -29.80 -26.07 -46.34
C ASP A 28 -28.45 -25.47 -45.94
N GLN A 29 -27.55 -25.27 -46.91
CA GLN A 29 -26.25 -24.62 -46.66
C GLN A 29 -26.41 -23.18 -46.17
N ALA A 30 -27.36 -22.42 -46.73
CA ALA A 30 -27.66 -21.08 -46.28
C ALA A 30 -28.18 -21.07 -44.84
N ALA A 31 -29.07 -22.00 -44.48
CA ALA A 31 -29.55 -22.14 -43.10
C ALA A 31 -28.41 -22.48 -42.13
N ILE A 32 -27.55 -23.44 -42.49
CA ILE A 32 -26.37 -23.81 -41.68
C ILE A 32 -25.42 -22.62 -41.51
N ALA A 33 -25.15 -21.86 -42.58
CA ALA A 33 -24.29 -20.69 -42.53
C ALA A 33 -24.84 -19.62 -41.58
N THR A 34 -26.14 -19.33 -41.65
CA THR A 34 -26.81 -18.38 -40.75
C THR A 34 -26.73 -18.84 -39.30
N THR A 35 -27.13 -20.08 -38.99
CA THR A 35 -27.07 -20.61 -37.62
C THR A 35 -25.65 -20.61 -37.07
N LYS A 36 -24.65 -20.93 -37.91
CA LYS A 36 -23.24 -20.88 -37.51
C LYS A 36 -22.81 -19.45 -37.21
N SER A 37 -23.18 -18.48 -38.06
CA SER A 37 -22.89 -17.06 -37.84
C SER A 37 -23.48 -16.55 -36.53
N GLU A 38 -24.76 -16.82 -36.29
CA GLU A 38 -25.47 -16.43 -35.07
C GLU A 38 -24.83 -17.07 -33.82
N HIS A 39 -24.44 -18.34 -33.90
CA HIS A 39 -23.78 -19.03 -32.79
C HIS A 39 -22.46 -18.34 -32.38
N TYR A 40 -21.60 -18.03 -33.35
CA TYR A 40 -20.32 -17.38 -33.04
C TYR A 40 -20.51 -15.93 -32.58
N GLU A 41 -21.47 -15.20 -33.14
CA GLU A 41 -21.80 -13.85 -32.66
C GLU A 41 -22.29 -13.88 -31.20
N ALA A 42 -23.20 -14.80 -30.86
CA ALA A 42 -23.69 -14.96 -29.49
C ALA A 42 -22.56 -15.35 -28.53
N LYS A 43 -21.69 -16.28 -28.94
CA LYS A 43 -20.53 -16.70 -28.14
C LYS A 43 -19.56 -15.54 -27.89
N TYR A 44 -19.30 -14.72 -28.89
CA TYR A 44 -18.44 -13.55 -28.75
C TYR A 44 -19.05 -12.52 -27.80
N LYS A 45 -20.34 -12.22 -27.94
CA LYS A 45 -21.04 -11.29 -27.03
C LYS A 45 -20.99 -11.77 -25.58
N ALA A 46 -21.31 -13.04 -25.33
CA ALA A 46 -21.26 -13.61 -23.98
C ALA A 46 -19.85 -13.56 -23.37
N MET A 47 -18.82 -13.88 -24.16
CA MET A 47 -17.42 -13.79 -23.75
C MET A 47 -17.03 -12.36 -23.38
N VAL A 48 -17.42 -11.37 -24.19
CA VAL A 48 -17.11 -9.95 -23.93
C VAL A 48 -17.81 -9.46 -22.66
N GLU A 49 -19.09 -9.78 -22.49
CA GLU A 49 -19.86 -9.42 -21.31
C GLU A 49 -19.27 -10.03 -20.02
N GLU A 50 -18.89 -11.32 -20.07
CA GLU A 50 -18.25 -12.00 -18.94
C GLU A 50 -16.91 -11.35 -18.57
N HIS A 51 -16.04 -11.10 -19.56
CA HIS A 51 -14.77 -10.43 -19.31
C HIS A 51 -14.94 -9.02 -18.77
N GLN A 52 -15.89 -8.25 -19.30
CA GLN A 52 -16.14 -6.89 -18.85
C GLN A 52 -16.65 -6.88 -17.40
N ALA A 53 -17.56 -7.80 -17.05
CA ALA A 53 -18.04 -7.95 -15.68
C ALA A 53 -16.91 -8.37 -14.72
N ALA A 54 -16.04 -9.30 -15.14
CA ALA A 54 -14.89 -9.73 -14.34
C ALA A 54 -13.90 -8.58 -14.09
N ILE A 55 -13.58 -7.79 -15.13
CA ILE A 55 -12.69 -6.62 -15.01
C ILE A 55 -13.29 -5.59 -14.05
N GLN A 56 -14.58 -5.28 -14.18
CA GLN A 56 -15.25 -4.32 -13.29
C GLN A 56 -15.21 -4.80 -11.84
N LYS A 57 -15.51 -6.08 -11.60
CA LYS A 57 -15.45 -6.67 -10.25
C LYS A 57 -14.06 -6.55 -9.64
N VAL A 58 -13.02 -6.99 -10.35
CA VAL A 58 -11.63 -6.92 -9.87
C VAL A 58 -11.20 -5.48 -9.64
N THR A 59 -11.58 -4.57 -10.52
CA THR A 59 -11.28 -3.13 -10.39
C THR A 59 -11.93 -2.55 -9.13
N HIS A 60 -13.22 -2.83 -8.89
CA HIS A 60 -13.90 -2.36 -7.70
C HIS A 60 -13.32 -2.96 -6.41
N GLU A 61 -12.98 -4.25 -6.41
CA GLU A 61 -12.35 -4.90 -5.26
C GLU A 61 -10.95 -4.33 -4.97
N ALA A 62 -10.16 -4.07 -6.01
CA ALA A 62 -8.85 -3.44 -5.87
C ALA A 62 -8.95 -2.02 -5.34
N GLN A 63 -9.90 -1.23 -5.86
CA GLN A 63 -10.16 0.13 -5.38
C GLN A 63 -10.58 0.13 -3.92
N ALA A 64 -11.54 -0.72 -3.53
CA ALA A 64 -12.01 -0.80 -2.15
C ALA A 64 -10.89 -1.20 -1.18
N LYS A 65 -9.99 -2.12 -1.58
CA LYS A 65 -8.81 -2.48 -0.79
C LYS A 65 -7.81 -1.33 -0.67
N SER A 66 -7.59 -0.60 -1.75
CA SER A 66 -6.71 0.58 -1.75
C SER A 66 -7.26 1.66 -0.81
N ASP A 67 -8.54 1.98 -0.92
CA ASP A 67 -9.20 2.99 -0.07
C ASP A 67 -9.16 2.58 1.40
N ALA A 68 -9.43 1.32 1.71
CA ALA A 68 -9.34 0.79 3.08
C ALA A 68 -7.92 0.87 3.63
N SER A 69 -6.91 0.53 2.82
CA SER A 69 -5.50 0.63 3.22
C SER A 69 -5.08 2.08 3.45
N GLN A 70 -5.56 3.02 2.64
CA GLN A 70 -5.27 4.44 2.81
C GLN A 70 -5.85 4.96 4.13
N VAL A 71 -7.13 4.68 4.41
CA VAL A 71 -7.79 5.10 5.65
C VAL A 71 -7.08 4.51 6.86
N GLN A 72 -6.69 3.23 6.80
CA GLN A 72 -5.95 2.61 7.89
C GLN A 72 -4.59 3.30 8.12
N HIS A 73 -3.86 3.58 7.05
CA HIS A 73 -2.57 4.28 7.15
C HIS A 73 -2.71 5.67 7.77
N GLU A 74 -3.73 6.44 7.39
CA GLU A 74 -4.01 7.76 7.96
C GLU A 74 -4.34 7.67 9.46
N GLN A 75 -5.12 6.67 9.87
CA GLN A 75 -5.42 6.41 11.28
C GLN A 75 -4.16 6.02 12.07
N ASP A 76 -3.33 5.15 11.52
CA ASP A 76 -2.08 4.72 12.14
C ASP A 76 -1.11 5.89 12.31
N MET A 77 -1.00 6.77 11.30
CA MET A 77 -0.17 7.97 11.37
C MET A 77 -0.68 8.97 12.40
N ALA A 78 -1.99 9.16 12.50
CA ALA A 78 -2.59 10.01 13.53
C ALA A 78 -2.32 9.45 14.94
N SER A 79 -2.54 8.14 15.13
CA SER A 79 -2.27 7.44 16.39
C SER A 79 -0.78 7.52 16.78
N TYR A 80 0.11 7.30 15.82
CA TYR A 80 1.56 7.40 16.03
C TYR A 80 1.95 8.82 16.48
N GLN A 81 1.47 9.86 15.81
CA GLN A 81 1.77 11.25 16.20
C GLN A 81 1.24 11.60 17.60
N GLU A 82 0.02 11.16 17.94
CA GLU A 82 -0.57 11.32 19.27
C GLU A 82 0.32 10.63 20.33
N SER A 83 0.73 9.38 20.05
CA SER A 83 1.59 8.60 20.95
C SER A 83 2.94 9.27 21.18
N LEU A 84 3.54 9.84 20.12
CA LEU A 84 4.82 10.52 20.19
C LEU A 84 4.71 11.79 21.03
N LYS A 85 3.67 12.60 20.83
CA LYS A 85 3.40 13.80 21.64
C LYS A 85 3.23 13.42 23.12
N ASN A 86 2.46 12.38 23.41
CA ASN A 86 2.28 11.90 24.77
C ASN A 86 3.59 11.43 25.40
N SER A 87 4.41 10.67 24.67
CA SER A 87 5.73 10.22 25.13
C SER A 87 6.66 11.39 25.48
N VAL A 88 6.68 12.45 24.66
CA VAL A 88 7.51 13.64 24.93
C VAL A 88 7.01 14.40 26.16
N VAL A 89 5.69 14.53 26.33
CA VAL A 89 5.12 15.20 27.50
C VAL A 89 5.41 14.40 28.78
N ILE A 90 5.30 13.07 28.72
CA ILE A 90 5.63 12.17 29.84
C ILE A 90 7.10 12.31 30.23
N SER A 91 8.02 12.22 29.28
CA SER A 91 9.46 12.30 29.57
C SER A 91 9.86 13.66 30.14
N LEU A 92 9.30 14.75 29.61
CA LEU A 92 9.52 16.09 30.13
C LEU A 92 8.98 16.26 31.55
N LEU A 93 7.79 15.73 31.85
CA LEU A 93 7.20 15.74 33.20
C LEU A 93 8.06 14.93 34.18
N GLN A 94 8.53 13.75 33.79
CA GLN A 94 9.43 12.93 34.60
C GLN A 94 10.75 13.65 34.89
N ALA A 95 11.38 14.25 33.89
CA ALA A 95 12.59 15.03 34.08
C ALA A 95 12.37 16.21 35.03
N ARG A 96 11.24 16.91 34.90
CA ARG A 96 10.88 18.03 35.78
C ARG A 96 10.65 17.58 37.22
N LEU A 97 9.94 16.47 37.43
CA LEU A 97 9.72 15.89 38.75
C LEU A 97 11.04 15.43 39.39
N LYS A 98 11.90 14.77 38.62
CA LYS A 98 13.21 14.33 39.08
C LYS A 98 14.07 15.51 39.54
N MET A 99 14.16 16.58 38.74
CA MET A 99 14.90 17.78 39.14
C MET A 99 14.31 18.44 40.40
N ALA A 100 12.98 18.49 40.53
CA ALA A 100 12.34 19.04 41.72
C ALA A 100 12.63 18.21 42.96
N TYR A 101 12.64 16.87 42.82
CA TYR A 101 12.97 15.94 43.89
C TYR A 101 14.43 15.99 44.31
N GLU A 102 15.35 16.10 43.36
CA GLU A 102 16.78 16.28 43.64
C GLU A 102 17.04 17.64 44.32
N ALA A 103 16.40 18.71 43.88
CA ALA A 103 16.53 20.03 44.51
C ALA A 103 15.97 20.07 45.94
N MET A 104 14.83 19.41 46.20
CA MET A 104 14.30 19.26 47.56
C MET A 104 15.22 18.44 48.46
N ALA A 105 15.88 17.41 47.92
CA ALA A 105 16.91 16.66 48.66
C ALA A 105 18.11 17.54 49.06
N LEU A 106 18.42 18.56 48.27
CA LEU A 106 19.44 19.58 48.55
C LEU A 106 18.94 20.73 49.43
N GLY A 107 17.70 20.67 49.93
CA GLY A 107 17.10 21.71 50.77
C GLY A 107 16.61 22.95 50.01
N VAL A 108 16.53 22.89 48.67
CA VAL A 108 16.00 23.97 47.83
C VAL A 108 14.54 23.70 47.53
N GLU A 109 13.65 24.42 48.22
CA GLU A 109 12.22 24.43 47.92
C GLU A 109 11.85 25.66 47.10
N CYS A 110 11.23 25.45 45.93
CA CYS A 110 10.71 26.53 45.10
C CYS A 110 9.17 26.60 45.22
N PRO A 111 8.59 27.66 45.80
CA PRO A 111 7.14 27.80 45.95
C PRO A 111 6.35 27.75 44.62
N SER A 112 7.03 27.98 43.49
CA SER A 112 6.43 27.94 42.16
C SER A 112 6.24 26.51 41.60
N TRP A 113 6.83 25.49 42.24
CA TRP A 113 6.75 24.11 41.76
C TRP A 113 5.50 23.40 42.28
N ASN A 114 4.59 23.06 41.37
CA ASN A 114 3.38 22.31 41.71
C ASN A 114 3.60 20.82 41.47
N ILE A 115 4.42 20.20 42.33
CA ILE A 115 4.85 18.79 42.22
C ILE A 115 3.63 17.85 42.18
N LYS A 116 2.67 18.02 43.10
CA LYS A 116 1.47 17.18 43.14
C LYS A 116 0.66 17.25 41.84
N ALA A 117 0.52 18.44 41.24
CA ALA A 117 -0.18 18.55 39.96
C ALA A 117 0.60 17.86 38.82
N TRP A 118 1.93 17.91 38.84
CA TRP A 118 2.75 17.20 37.85
C TRP A 118 2.70 15.68 38.02
N GLU A 119 2.70 15.18 39.25
CA GLU A 119 2.53 13.75 39.54
C GLU A 119 1.17 13.23 39.09
N THR A 120 0.09 13.95 39.40
CA THR A 120 -1.25 13.61 38.93
C THR A 120 -1.30 13.59 37.41
N LYS A 121 -0.78 14.64 36.75
CA LYS A 121 -0.75 14.71 35.27
C LYS A 121 0.10 13.59 34.66
N LEU A 122 1.20 13.20 35.29
CA LEU A 122 2.04 12.10 34.83
C LEU A 122 1.30 10.76 34.94
N LYS A 123 0.57 10.55 36.04
CA LYS A 123 -0.25 9.36 36.26
C LYS A 123 -1.42 9.28 35.27
N ASP A 124 -2.09 10.40 35.02
CA ASP A 124 -3.20 10.49 34.06
C ASP A 124 -2.76 10.17 32.63
N LEU A 125 -1.51 10.51 32.29
CA LEU A 125 -0.90 10.18 31.00
C LEU A 125 -0.31 8.76 30.95
N GLY A 126 -0.38 7.98 32.03
CA GLY A 126 0.18 6.62 32.10
C GLY A 126 1.70 6.58 32.20
N GLY A 127 2.35 7.67 32.61
CA GLY A 127 3.79 7.72 32.82
C GLY A 127 4.23 7.02 34.11
N ASN A 128 5.45 6.50 34.12
CA ASN A 128 6.00 5.83 35.30
C ASN A 128 6.19 6.84 36.46
N PRO A 129 5.78 6.50 37.69
CA PRO A 129 6.01 7.35 38.86
C PRO A 129 7.49 7.66 39.06
N VAL A 130 7.79 8.89 39.48
CA VAL A 130 9.13 9.29 39.93
C VAL A 130 9.15 9.22 41.45
N GLU A 131 10.11 8.50 42.04
CA GLU A 131 10.19 8.36 43.50
C GLU A 131 10.49 9.70 44.18
N PRO A 132 9.73 10.09 45.22
CA PRO A 132 10.02 11.28 46.00
C PRO A 132 11.27 11.07 46.86
N PRO A 133 12.01 12.16 47.19
CA PRO A 133 13.22 12.05 47.99
C PRO A 133 12.85 11.52 49.37
N SER A 134 13.64 10.56 49.86
CA SER A 134 13.54 10.12 51.26
C SER A 134 13.70 11.34 52.16
N LYS A 135 12.73 11.55 53.05
CA LYS A 135 12.60 12.71 53.94
C LYS A 135 13.98 13.10 54.50
N PRO A 136 14.44 14.36 54.35
CA PRO A 136 15.67 14.78 55.00
C PRO A 136 15.45 14.66 56.51
N THR A 137 16.15 13.73 57.14
CA THR A 137 16.32 13.70 58.59
C THR A 137 16.89 15.06 58.98
N ALA A 138 16.07 15.88 59.64
CA ALA A 138 16.49 17.08 60.31
C ALA A 138 17.69 16.72 61.20
N LYS A 139 18.89 17.16 60.81
CA LYS A 139 20.05 17.21 61.69
C LYS A 139 20.37 18.67 61.94
N GLU A 140 20.17 19.07 63.19
CA GLU A 140 20.63 20.31 63.80
C GLU A 140 22.15 20.52 63.62
N PRO A 141 22.62 21.77 63.74
CA PRO A 141 23.91 22.19 63.23
C PRO A 141 25.05 21.81 64.18
N THR A 142 26.16 21.30 63.64
CA THR A 142 27.43 21.20 64.39
C THR A 142 28.58 21.76 63.56
N LYS A 143 28.92 23.01 63.90
CA LYS A 143 30.22 23.70 63.96
C LYS A 143 31.39 23.21 63.09
N ALA A 144 31.95 24.20 62.39
CA ALA A 144 33.11 24.20 61.50
C ALA A 144 34.42 23.56 62.03
N SER A 145 35.23 23.09 61.08
CA SER A 145 36.64 23.49 60.98
C SER A 145 37.15 23.39 59.55
N GLU A 146 38.13 24.22 59.27
CA GLU A 146 38.63 24.78 58.02
C GLU A 146 39.87 24.03 57.47
N LYS A 147 40.19 24.33 56.20
CA LYS A 147 41.49 24.18 55.47
C LYS A 147 41.85 22.79 54.88
N VAL A 148 42.48 22.68 53.71
CA VAL A 148 43.01 23.60 52.69
C VAL A 148 43.24 22.79 51.39
N ASP A 149 43.25 23.51 50.28
CA ASP A 149 43.63 23.17 48.90
C ASP A 149 44.84 22.23 48.71
N ASP A 150 44.92 21.51 47.58
CA ASP A 150 45.92 21.78 46.51
C ASP A 150 45.94 20.69 45.39
N VAL A 151 45.75 21.18 44.16
CA VAL A 151 46.45 20.88 42.88
C VAL A 151 46.45 19.50 42.20
N GLY A 152 46.16 19.58 40.89
CA GLY A 152 46.85 18.84 39.82
C GLY A 152 45.88 18.18 38.84
N ALA A 153 45.48 18.83 37.74
CA ALA A 153 46.06 18.69 36.37
C ALA A 153 46.08 17.23 35.88
N SER A 154 45.70 16.79 34.67
CA SER A 154 45.47 17.36 33.34
C SER A 154 45.04 16.14 32.46
N LYS A 155 43.93 16.19 31.71
CA LYS A 155 43.84 16.14 30.22
C LYS A 155 44.42 14.90 29.49
N ASP A 156 43.56 14.18 28.76
CA ASP A 156 43.74 13.69 27.36
C ASP A 156 42.47 12.91 26.94
N THR A 157 41.61 13.44 26.07
CA THR A 157 41.57 13.35 24.59
C THR A 157 41.72 11.95 23.98
N GLY A 158 40.65 11.52 23.29
CA GLY A 158 40.65 10.37 22.40
C GLY A 158 39.24 10.13 21.86
N GLY A 159 38.82 10.95 20.89
CA GLY A 159 37.66 10.65 20.06
C GLY A 159 38.05 9.64 18.98
N ASP A 160 37.14 8.74 18.65
CA ASP A 160 37.21 7.93 17.43
C ASP A 160 35.88 8.05 16.66
N ALA A 161 36.03 8.37 15.39
CA ALA A 161 34.97 8.54 14.40
C ALA A 161 34.40 7.15 14.05
N GLY A 162 33.10 6.97 13.81
CA GLY A 162 32.43 7.48 12.63
C GLY A 162 32.47 6.42 11.54
N ASP A 163 31.40 5.65 11.39
CA ASP A 163 31.16 4.86 10.17
C ASP A 163 29.69 5.05 9.76
N ASN A 164 29.51 5.89 8.74
CA ASN A 164 28.28 6.08 8.01
C ASN A 164 28.19 4.98 6.96
N ALA A 165 27.08 4.23 6.94
CA ALA A 165 26.70 3.42 5.79
C ALA A 165 25.52 4.10 5.07
N GLU A 166 25.82 5.18 4.34
CA GLU A 166 25.04 5.60 3.17
C GLU A 166 25.79 5.14 1.93
N GLY A 167 25.14 4.31 1.12
CA GLY A 167 25.64 3.81 -0.16
C GLY A 167 24.56 3.96 -1.22
N ASP A 168 24.57 5.14 -1.85
CA ASP A 168 23.92 5.49 -3.11
C ASP A 168 24.48 4.66 -4.28
N ALA A 169 23.60 4.17 -5.16
CA ALA A 169 23.85 4.14 -6.61
C ALA A 169 22.59 3.67 -7.36
N GLY A 170 21.86 4.62 -7.94
CA GLY A 170 21.01 4.33 -9.10
C GLY A 170 21.85 3.95 -10.33
N ARG A 171 21.38 3.00 -11.13
CA ARG A 171 21.72 2.89 -12.55
C ARG A 171 20.57 2.26 -13.35
N ASN A 172 20.06 3.05 -14.29
CA ASN A 172 19.33 2.59 -15.46
C ASN A 172 20.18 1.57 -16.24
N ALA A 173 19.54 0.49 -16.70
CA ALA A 173 19.93 -0.23 -17.90
C ALA A 173 18.64 -0.59 -18.64
N GLY A 174 18.35 0.17 -19.69
CA GLY A 174 17.53 -0.33 -20.78
C GLY A 174 18.34 -1.33 -21.58
N GLU A 175 17.71 -2.43 -21.98
CA GLU A 175 18.10 -3.20 -23.15
C GLU A 175 16.86 -3.31 -24.04
N ASP A 176 16.90 -2.53 -25.11
CA ASP A 176 16.23 -2.81 -26.36
C ASP A 176 16.67 -4.17 -26.88
N ALA A 177 15.72 -4.98 -27.34
CA ALA A 177 15.98 -6.02 -28.33
C ALA A 177 14.75 -6.22 -29.23
N ALA A 178 14.90 -5.73 -30.47
CA ALA A 178 14.21 -6.09 -31.72
C ALA A 178 12.68 -5.88 -31.76
N ASP A 179 12.15 -4.89 -32.50
CA ASP A 179 12.17 -4.76 -33.96
C ASP A 179 11.75 -6.05 -34.67
N GLU A 180 10.47 -6.16 -35.02
CA GLU A 180 10.07 -6.41 -36.41
C GLU A 180 8.69 -5.79 -36.69
N VAL A 181 8.75 -4.71 -37.46
CA VAL A 181 7.70 -4.17 -38.29
C VAL A 181 7.18 -5.27 -39.25
N MET A 182 5.87 -5.50 -39.26
CA MET A 182 5.17 -6.00 -40.45
C MET A 182 3.99 -5.09 -40.76
N THR A 183 4.30 -3.97 -41.42
CA THR A 183 3.34 -3.23 -42.24
C THR A 183 3.24 -3.92 -43.60
N GLU A 184 2.13 -4.57 -43.86
CA GLU A 184 1.67 -4.91 -45.22
C GLU A 184 0.16 -5.11 -45.11
N GLY A 185 -0.73 -4.53 -45.90
CA GLY A 185 -0.63 -3.71 -47.08
C GLY A 185 -2.08 -3.61 -47.55
N GLY A 186 -2.56 -2.39 -47.84
CA GLY A 186 -3.88 -2.21 -48.41
C GLY A 186 -3.98 -2.88 -49.77
N ALA A 187 -5.11 -3.53 -50.05
CA ALA A 187 -5.62 -3.75 -51.39
C ALA A 187 -7.13 -3.93 -51.33
N ALA A 188 -7.86 -2.86 -51.59
CA ALA A 188 -9.23 -2.94 -52.05
C ALA A 188 -9.23 -3.08 -53.58
N PRO A 189 -10.07 -3.95 -54.15
CA PRO A 189 -10.72 -3.68 -55.43
C PRO A 189 -12.05 -2.93 -55.25
#